data_AF-A0A3D3CTX0-F1
#
_entry.id   AF-A0A3D3CTX0-F1
#
_cell.length_a   1.000
_cell.length_b   1.000
_cell.length_c   1.000
_cell.angle_alpha   90.00
_cell.angle_beta   90.00
_cell.angle_gamma   90.00
#
_symmetry.space_group_name_H-M   'P 1'
#
loop_
_entity.id
_entity.type
_entity.pdbx_description
1 polymer ?
#
loop_
_entity_poly.entity_id
_entity_poly.type
_entity_poly.pdbx_seq_one_letter_code
_entity_poly.pdbx_strand_id
1 'polypeptide(L)'
;MRNYYLSLQSVNNMNNALYNQISKNMKNIKSGLNRLWAVHFLLLGFVFSVAVCAAQSAPSRSLLALSKGDHILAIIDPVSLKVIARVPVGPDPHEVIASADGKTAYVSNTYSEPFHEIDVIDLITQ
;
A
#
# COMPACT_ATOMS: atom_id res chain seq x y z
N MET A 1 -45.42 64.57 -13.34
CA MET A 1 -43.94 64.46 -13.29
C MET A 1 -43.45 63.73 -12.03
N ARG A 2 -43.70 64.21 -10.80
CA ARG A 2 -43.20 63.59 -9.54
C ARG A 2 -43.63 62.13 -9.32
N ASN A 3 -44.88 61.77 -9.63
CA ASN A 3 -45.39 60.39 -9.43
C ASN A 3 -44.74 59.36 -10.36
N TYR A 4 -44.32 59.76 -11.57
CA TYR A 4 -43.60 58.88 -12.49
C TYR A 4 -42.17 58.60 -12.03
N TYR A 5 -41.50 59.59 -11.44
CA TYR A 5 -40.17 59.40 -10.87
C TYR A 5 -40.18 58.43 -9.68
N LEU A 6 -41.16 58.57 -8.80
CA LEU A 6 -41.32 57.70 -7.63
C LEU A 6 -41.66 56.25 -8.03
N SER A 7 -42.47 56.06 -9.08
CA SER A 7 -42.78 54.70 -9.58
C SER A 7 -41.55 54.04 -10.22
N LEU A 8 -40.76 54.76 -11.01
CA LEU A 8 -39.51 54.24 -11.58
C LEU A 8 -38.47 53.88 -10.51
N GLN A 9 -38.35 54.69 -9.46
CA GLN A 9 -37.45 54.41 -8.34
C GLN A 9 -37.89 53.16 -7.56
N SER A 10 -39.20 52.98 -7.37
CA SER A 10 -39.77 51.78 -6.75
C SER A 10 -39.46 50.51 -7.57
N VAL A 11 -39.69 50.56 -8.88
CA VAL A 11 -39.40 49.44 -9.79
C VAL A 11 -37.89 49.10 -9.79
N ASN A 12 -37.02 50.11 -9.81
CA ASN A 12 -35.57 49.90 -9.75
C ASN A 12 -35.14 49.26 -8.43
N ASN A 13 -35.72 49.68 -7.30
CA ASN A 13 -35.44 49.09 -5.99
C ASN A 13 -35.92 47.62 -5.93
N MET A 14 -37.08 47.31 -6.50
CA MET A 14 -37.59 45.94 -6.60
C MET A 14 -36.68 45.06 -7.47
N ASN A 15 -36.22 45.57 -8.61
CA ASN A 15 -35.29 44.86 -9.49
C ASN A 15 -33.95 44.58 -8.80
N ASN A 16 -33.42 45.56 -8.05
CA ASN A 16 -32.20 45.38 -7.27
C ASN A 16 -32.38 44.35 -6.13
N ALA A 17 -33.52 44.37 -5.44
CA ALA A 17 -33.82 43.39 -4.40
C ALA A 17 -33.95 41.97 -4.97
N LEU A 18 -34.62 41.81 -6.11
CA LEU A 18 -34.75 40.53 -6.83
C LEU A 18 -33.37 40.02 -7.28
N TYR A 19 -32.54 40.89 -7.87
CA TYR A 19 -31.18 40.55 -8.29
C TYR A 19 -30.33 40.07 -7.11
N ASN A 20 -30.38 40.79 -5.98
CA ASN A 20 -29.64 40.42 -4.78
C ASN A 20 -30.11 39.08 -4.21
N GLN A 21 -31.43 38.82 -4.21
CA GLN A 21 -32.02 37.54 -3.78
C GLN A 21 -31.54 36.39 -4.67
N ILE A 22 -31.59 36.54 -6.00
CA ILE A 22 -31.15 35.54 -6.96
C ILE A 22 -29.64 35.28 -6.82
N SER A 23 -28.84 36.34 -6.71
CA SER A 23 -27.39 36.25 -6.51
C SER A 23 -27.04 35.49 -5.23
N LYS A 24 -27.75 35.77 -4.12
CA LYS A 24 -27.58 35.05 -2.85
C LYS A 24 -27.95 33.56 -2.98
N ASN A 25 -29.07 33.26 -3.63
CA ASN A 25 -29.49 31.87 -3.88
C ASN A 25 -28.46 31.11 -4.73
N MET A 26 -27.95 31.73 -5.79
CA MET A 26 -26.91 31.17 -6.66
C MET A 26 -25.62 30.88 -5.89
N LYS A 27 -25.20 31.76 -4.97
CA LYS A 27 -24.04 31.52 -4.11
C LYS A 27 -24.25 30.35 -3.16
N ASN A 28 -25.44 30.22 -2.57
CA ASN A 28 -25.78 29.10 -1.67
C ASN A 28 -25.80 27.75 -2.40
N ILE A 29 -26.30 27.72 -3.64
CA ILE A 29 -26.30 26.51 -4.47
C ILE A 29 -24.86 26.09 -4.80
N LYS A 30 -24.01 27.04 -5.22
CA LYS A 30 -22.59 26.76 -5.52
C LYS A 30 -21.83 26.30 -4.29
N SER A 31 -22.04 26.91 -3.13
CA SER A 31 -21.37 26.50 -1.89
C SER A 31 -21.84 25.13 -1.40
N GLY A 32 -23.12 24.80 -1.56
CA GLY A 32 -23.66 23.46 -1.30
C GLY A 32 -23.03 22.40 -2.20
N LEU A 33 -22.90 22.68 -3.50
CA LEU A 33 -22.26 21.79 -4.46
C LEU A 33 -20.76 21.58 -4.12
N ASN A 34 -20.02 22.65 -3.79
CA ASN A 34 -18.62 22.56 -3.39
C ASN A 34 -18.41 21.67 -2.15
N ARG A 35 -19.33 21.71 -1.18
CA ARG A 35 -19.30 20.84 0.00
C ARG A 35 -19.53 19.37 -0.38
N LEU A 36 -20.41 19.08 -1.33
CA LEU A 36 -20.63 17.73 -1.84
C LEU A 36 -19.39 17.18 -2.56
N TRP A 37 -18.74 17.99 -3.39
CA TRP A 37 -17.47 17.61 -4.04
C TRP A 37 -16.37 17.35 -3.00
N ALA A 38 -16.23 18.19 -1.98
CA ALA A 38 -15.24 18.00 -0.93
C ALA A 38 -15.43 16.66 -0.17
N VAL A 39 -16.68 16.31 0.15
CA VAL A 39 -17.01 15.01 0.78
C VAL A 39 -16.73 13.86 -0.17
N HIS A 40 -17.05 14.00 -1.46
CA HIS A 40 -16.75 12.98 -2.46
C HIS A 40 -15.24 12.71 -2.57
N PHE A 41 -14.42 13.76 -2.70
CA PHE A 41 -12.96 13.61 -2.77
C PHE A 41 -12.37 13.04 -1.47
N LEU A 42 -12.91 13.41 -0.30
CA LEU A 42 -12.52 12.81 0.99
C LEU A 42 -12.84 11.32 1.06
N LEU A 43 -14.05 10.93 0.67
CA LEU A 43 -14.47 9.52 0.65
C LEU A 43 -13.67 8.71 -0.36
N LEU A 44 -13.38 9.27 -1.54
CA LEU A 44 -12.60 8.60 -2.57
C LEU A 44 -11.14 8.39 -2.13
N GLY A 45 -10.54 9.40 -1.49
CA GLY A 45 -9.20 9.28 -0.88
C GLY A 45 -9.17 8.27 0.27
N PHE A 46 -10.21 8.22 1.10
CA PHE A 46 -10.32 7.24 2.18
C PHE A 46 -10.44 5.81 1.65
N VAL A 47 -11.29 5.57 0.65
CA VAL A 47 -11.41 4.26 -0.02
C VAL A 47 -10.09 3.84 -0.67
N PHE A 48 -9.36 4.78 -1.30
CA PHE A 48 -8.05 4.50 -1.89
C PHE A 48 -7.02 4.10 -0.82
N SER A 49 -6.99 4.77 0.33
CA SER A 49 -6.08 4.44 1.43
C SER A 49 -6.37 3.06 2.05
N VAL A 50 -7.63 2.66 2.17
CA VAL A 50 -8.01 1.35 2.72
C VAL A 50 -7.62 0.22 1.76
N ALA A 51 -7.78 0.41 0.46
CA ALA A 51 -7.42 -0.59 -0.55
C ALA A 51 -5.91 -0.90 -0.56
N VAL A 52 -5.06 0.10 -0.33
CA VAL A 52 -3.60 -0.08 -0.26
C VAL A 52 -3.19 -0.95 0.94
N CYS A 53 -3.89 -0.83 2.07
CA CYS A 53 -3.58 -1.59 3.29
C CYS A 53 -4.02 -3.07 3.18
N ALA A 54 -5.07 -3.35 2.41
CA ALA A 54 -5.57 -4.71 2.18
C ALA A 54 -4.75 -5.53 1.17
N ALA A 55 -3.81 -4.91 0.45
CA ALA A 55 -2.97 -5.54 -0.56
C ALA A 55 -1.63 -6.07 -0.01
N GLN A 56 -1.46 -6.19 1.31
CA GLN A 56 -0.27 -6.79 1.88
C GLN A 56 -0.25 -8.29 1.52
N SER A 57 0.39 -8.62 0.40
CA SER A 57 0.66 -9.99 -0.03
C SER A 57 1.25 -10.79 1.14
N ALA A 58 0.74 -12.01 1.34
CA ALA A 58 1.33 -12.94 2.30
C ALA A 58 2.86 -13.04 2.05
N PRO A 59 3.68 -13.23 3.10
CA PRO A 59 5.12 -13.38 2.91
C PRO A 59 5.39 -14.47 1.87
N SER A 60 6.23 -14.15 0.88
CA SER A 60 6.56 -15.07 -0.20
C SER A 60 7.15 -16.33 0.40
N ARG A 61 6.43 -17.45 0.27
CA ARG A 61 6.91 -18.74 0.74
C ARG A 61 7.99 -19.22 -0.22
N SER A 62 9.12 -19.65 0.30
CA SER A 62 10.21 -20.24 -0.48
C SER A 62 10.42 -21.70 -0.06
N LEU A 63 10.85 -22.53 -1.01
CA LEU A 63 11.37 -23.86 -0.72
C LEU A 63 12.88 -23.75 -0.47
N LEU A 64 13.34 -24.39 0.60
CA LEU A 64 14.75 -24.46 0.99
C LEU A 64 15.28 -25.86 0.68
N ALA A 65 16.34 -25.94 -0.11
CA ALA A 65 16.95 -27.22 -0.48
C ALA A 65 18.48 -27.15 -0.35
N LEU A 66 19.06 -28.07 0.40
CA LEU A 66 20.50 -28.20 0.52
C LEU A 66 21.07 -29.02 -0.63
N SER A 67 22.17 -28.53 -1.23
CA SER A 67 23.01 -29.32 -2.11
C SER A 67 24.33 -29.61 -1.40
N LYS A 68 24.49 -30.86 -0.97
CA LYS A 68 25.71 -31.31 -0.29
C LYS A 68 26.94 -31.23 -1.19
N GLY A 69 26.83 -31.63 -2.46
CA GLY A 69 27.97 -31.61 -3.39
C GLY A 69 28.41 -30.20 -3.80
N ASP A 70 27.48 -29.24 -3.82
CA ASP A 70 27.77 -27.87 -4.24
C ASP A 70 28.06 -26.92 -3.07
N HIS A 71 27.91 -27.39 -1.82
CA HIS A 71 27.97 -26.59 -0.59
C HIS A 71 27.09 -25.34 -0.64
N ILE A 72 25.82 -25.50 -1.04
CA ILE A 72 24.84 -24.41 -1.06
C ILE A 72 23.51 -24.76 -0.40
N LEU A 73 22.83 -23.72 0.08
CA LEU A 73 21.40 -23.66 0.25
C LEU A 73 20.77 -22.99 -0.99
N ALA A 74 19.96 -23.73 -1.74
CA ALA A 74 19.14 -23.18 -2.81
C ALA A 74 17.82 -22.65 -2.23
N ILE A 75 17.49 -21.40 -2.56
CA ILE A 75 16.19 -20.79 -2.30
C ILE A 75 15.40 -20.87 -3.60
N ILE A 76 14.23 -21.51 -3.54
CA ILE A 76 13.44 -21.87 -4.72
C ILE A 76 12.04 -21.26 -4.60
N ASP A 77 11.59 -20.63 -5.68
CA ASP A 77 10.19 -20.24 -5.84
C ASP A 77 9.33 -21.52 -5.98
N PRO A 78 8.38 -21.79 -5.08
CA PRO A 78 7.68 -23.07 -5.04
C PRO A 78 6.63 -23.22 -6.15
N VAL A 79 6.28 -22.14 -6.87
CA VAL A 79 5.28 -22.17 -7.94
C VAL A 79 5.94 -22.49 -9.28
N SER A 80 7.02 -21.79 -9.58
CA SER A 80 7.77 -21.92 -10.83
C SER A 80 8.91 -22.94 -10.76
N LEU A 81 9.27 -23.38 -9.54
CA LEU A 81 10.40 -24.25 -9.23
C LEU A 81 11.76 -23.70 -9.69
N LYS A 82 11.85 -22.38 -9.89
CA LYS A 82 13.08 -21.72 -10.24
C LYS A 82 13.91 -21.44 -8.99
N VAL A 83 15.21 -21.70 -9.07
CA VAL A 83 16.17 -21.24 -8.08
C VAL A 83 16.25 -19.73 -8.18
N ILE A 84 15.86 -19.04 -7.11
CA ILE A 84 15.87 -17.57 -7.02
C ILE A 84 17.13 -17.04 -6.33
N ALA A 85 17.75 -17.85 -5.45
CA ALA A 85 19.04 -17.55 -4.85
C ALA A 85 19.81 -18.83 -4.50
N ARG A 86 21.14 -18.68 -4.41
CA ARG A 86 22.08 -19.74 -3.98
C ARG A 86 22.97 -19.15 -2.90
N VAL A 87 22.83 -19.66 -1.68
CA VAL A 87 23.59 -19.18 -0.52
C VAL A 87 24.70 -20.19 -0.21
N PRO A 88 25.98 -19.79 -0.19
CA PRO A 88 27.05 -20.66 0.26
C PRO A 88 26.82 -21.13 1.70
N VAL A 89 27.13 -22.39 1.96
CA VAL A 89 27.10 -22.99 3.31
C VAL A 89 28.42 -23.73 3.56
N GLY A 90 28.56 -24.27 4.76
CA GLY A 90 29.71 -25.08 5.15
C GLY A 90 29.88 -26.35 4.30
N PRO A 91 30.98 -27.09 4.56
CA PRO A 91 31.47 -28.15 3.68
C PRO A 91 30.67 -29.46 3.73
N ASP A 92 29.77 -29.65 4.69
CA ASP A 92 29.03 -30.92 4.83
C ASP A 92 27.58 -30.66 5.30
N PRO A 93 26.77 -29.93 4.51
CA PRO A 93 25.44 -29.54 4.94
C PRO A 93 24.51 -30.77 4.98
N HIS A 94 23.76 -30.91 6.08
CA HIS A 94 22.94 -32.10 6.34
C HIS A 94 21.45 -31.79 6.53
N GLU A 95 21.13 -30.82 7.40
CA GLU A 95 19.75 -30.44 7.70
C GLU A 95 19.57 -28.94 7.57
N VAL A 96 18.36 -28.52 7.19
CA VAL A 96 17.95 -27.11 7.17
C VAL A 96 16.61 -26.95 7.86
N ILE A 97 16.52 -25.95 8.73
CA ILE A 97 15.25 -25.49 9.31
C ILE A 97 15.10 -23.98 9.12
N ALA A 98 13.88 -23.52 8.91
CA ALA A 98 13.55 -22.09 8.94
C ALA A 98 13.00 -21.71 10.32
N SER A 99 13.27 -20.48 10.76
CA SER A 99 12.61 -19.87 11.90
C SER A 99 11.11 -19.76 11.66
N ALA A 100 10.32 -19.75 12.74
CA ALA A 100 8.86 -19.68 12.65
C ALA A 100 8.36 -18.41 11.93
N ASP A 101 9.12 -17.33 11.98
CA ASP A 101 8.83 -16.08 11.28
C ASP A 101 9.34 -16.05 9.83
N GLY A 102 10.02 -17.11 9.37
CA GLY A 102 10.52 -17.28 8.01
C GLY A 102 11.68 -16.37 7.62
N LYS A 103 12.32 -15.70 8.58
CA LYS A 103 13.40 -14.74 8.32
C LYS A 103 14.80 -15.33 8.38
N THR A 104 14.97 -16.45 9.09
CA THR A 104 16.28 -17.06 9.30
C THR A 104 16.23 -18.53 8.94
N ALA A 105 17.26 -19.04 8.26
CA ALA A 105 17.50 -20.47 8.13
C ALA A 105 18.73 -20.88 8.94
N TYR A 106 18.69 -22.09 9.49
CA TYR A 106 19.78 -22.74 10.20
C TYR A 106 20.17 -23.99 9.44
N VAL A 107 21.44 -24.11 9.07
CA VAL A 107 21.98 -25.26 8.35
C VAL A 107 23.01 -25.97 9.20
N SER A 108 22.86 -27.27 9.41
CA SER A 108 23.84 -28.08 10.11
C SER A 108 24.95 -28.58 9.18
N ASN A 109 26.20 -28.39 9.58
CA ASN A 109 27.36 -28.92 8.88
C ASN A 109 27.99 -30.04 9.71
N THR A 110 28.00 -31.27 9.17
CA THR A 110 28.40 -32.48 9.90
C THR A 110 29.69 -33.06 9.32
N TYR A 111 30.75 -32.26 9.25
CA TYR A 111 32.04 -32.76 8.80
C TYR A 111 32.69 -33.60 9.91
N SER A 112 33.49 -34.60 9.54
CA SER A 112 34.24 -35.41 10.51
C SER A 112 35.24 -34.54 11.26
N GLU A 113 34.97 -34.31 12.56
CA GLU A 113 35.84 -33.82 13.65
C GLU A 113 36.93 -32.76 13.31
N PRO A 114 36.98 -31.60 14.00
CA PRO A 114 36.19 -31.16 15.16
C PRO A 114 35.00 -30.22 14.81
N PHE A 115 34.64 -30.07 13.52
CA PHE A 115 33.75 -29.00 13.09
C PHE A 115 32.27 -29.43 13.03
N HIS A 116 31.55 -29.13 14.11
CA HIS A 116 30.09 -29.08 14.14
C HIS A 116 29.65 -27.62 14.10
N GLU A 117 29.49 -27.08 12.90
CA GLU A 117 29.14 -25.67 12.69
C GLU A 117 27.68 -25.53 12.20
N ILE A 118 27.04 -24.43 12.60
CA ILE A 118 25.71 -24.06 12.12
C ILE A 118 25.84 -22.76 11.32
N ASP A 119 25.44 -22.79 10.06
CA ASP A 119 25.26 -21.55 9.30
C ASP A 119 23.93 -20.90 9.68
N VAL A 120 23.97 -19.60 9.94
CA VAL A 120 22.78 -18.78 10.23
C VAL A 120 22.58 -17.83 9.05
N ILE A 121 21.52 -18.07 8.29
CA ILE A 121 21.28 -17.40 7.01
C ILE A 121 20.07 -16.47 7.16
N ASP A 122 20.25 -15.18 6.89
CA ASP A 122 19.14 -14.23 6.78
C ASP A 122 18.45 -14.43 5.42
N LEU A 123 17.19 -14.84 5.42
CA LEU A 123 16.39 -15.13 4.23
C LEU A 123 15.74 -13.89 3.60
N ILE A 124 15.82 -12.73 4.26
CA ILE A 124 15.19 -11.49 3.78
C ILE A 124 16.11 -10.73 2.83
N THR A 125 17.42 -10.95 2.92
CA THR A 125 18.45 -10.14 2.24
C THR A 125 19.25 -10.88 1.17
N GLN A 126 18.85 -12.11 0.79
CA GLN A 126 19.52 -12.93 -0.25
C GLN A 126 19.12 -12.55 -1.68
#